data_AF-A0A9J7M9L1-F1
#
_entry.id   AF-A0A9J7M9L1-F1
#
_cell.length_a   1.000
_cell.length_b   1.000
_cell.length_c   1.000
_cell.angle_alpha   90.00
_cell.angle_beta   90.00
_cell.angle_gamma   90.00
#
_symmetry.space_group_name_H-M   'P 1'
#
loop_
_entity.id
_entity.type
_entity.pdbx_description
1 polymer ?
#
loop_
_entity_poly.entity_id
_entity_poly.type
_entity_poly.pdbx_seq_one_letter_code
_entity_poly.pdbx_strand_id
1 'polypeptide(L)'
;MGTKSDDPHDHSGQGPGCMKRCSNVLVLALESFFYRLGKLVSGHPWLTILLTLLLGGSLSAGMVKFYEERREEKLWTPYGSRVIEHQNWINENFPAQFRFQNLLIEADNVLQPSVLRAMLALDSAVKNVSTDAANWTSICYRIGHQCWSSSLLELWSFNENVINSLSQQDILDKINTNNLISPLTFRPYDVEAVLGEIHRDSDGKISGAKATTMLYAVKDQTIERQGERIDEIRLDWEKKFLDVALEERSDVVTVTPYSSEQSWIDEAQGPIQKNLNLLAAGFVILFGYATMSLGQFNCIGQKMYVSLAGMVCVGLAVVGAMGVCSAAGAAYGPVHTILPFLILGIGVDDMFVIVTAWNNLSQEERKLDRRQQAALALKHAGVSITVTSMTDVVAFGVGASTVLPALQSFCIYAAVSVFLAFVYSCTLFFAVVCLDFQRWEGSRNAYCCCYKHAEDYRPTECSQKDHLQLFFQKIYAPGLLTTPGKPLAAKGE
;
A
#
# COMPACT_ATOMS: atom_id res chain seq x y z
N MET A 1 -59.03 -38.51 34.18
CA MET A 1 -59.05 -39.14 32.85
C MET A 1 -57.98 -38.48 32.00
N GLY A 2 -57.13 -39.29 31.36
CA GLY A 2 -55.84 -38.93 30.78
C GLY A 2 -55.89 -37.85 29.67
N THR A 3 -54.76 -37.29 29.27
CA THR A 3 -53.65 -38.06 28.66
C THR A 3 -52.30 -37.36 28.81
N LYS A 4 -51.28 -38.18 29.06
CA LYS A 4 -49.86 -37.89 28.83
C LYS A 4 -49.61 -37.68 27.33
N SER A 5 -48.71 -36.78 27.00
CA SER A 5 -47.81 -36.90 25.84
C SER A 5 -46.39 -36.86 26.37
N ASP A 6 -45.67 -37.94 26.11
CA ASP A 6 -44.32 -38.21 26.57
C ASP A 6 -43.30 -37.29 25.89
N ASP A 7 -42.45 -36.62 26.67
CA ASP A 7 -41.12 -36.19 26.23
C ASP A 7 -40.10 -37.23 26.75
N PRO A 8 -39.57 -38.10 25.89
CA PRO A 8 -38.41 -38.91 26.20
C PRO A 8 -37.16 -38.15 25.77
N HIS A 9 -36.25 -37.86 26.70
CA HIS A 9 -34.79 -37.84 26.57
C HIS A 9 -34.17 -36.99 27.70
N ASP A 10 -34.37 -37.48 28.92
CA ASP A 10 -33.38 -37.32 29.98
C ASP A 10 -32.10 -38.05 29.54
N HIS A 11 -31.12 -37.30 29.05
CA HIS A 11 -29.74 -37.77 28.95
C HIS A 11 -28.93 -37.23 30.13
N SER A 12 -29.18 -37.83 31.30
CA SER A 12 -28.14 -38.02 32.30
C SER A 12 -26.99 -38.83 31.70
N GLY A 13 -25.75 -38.31 31.80
CA GLY A 13 -24.55 -39.17 31.77
C GLY A 13 -23.65 -39.17 30.53
N GLN A 14 -23.55 -38.10 29.73
CA GLN A 14 -22.36 -37.91 28.88
C GLN A 14 -21.49 -36.81 29.47
N GLY A 15 -20.38 -37.19 30.11
CA GLY A 15 -19.31 -36.25 30.47
C GLY A 15 -18.92 -35.41 29.24
N PRO A 16 -18.40 -34.18 29.41
CA PRO A 16 -18.13 -33.29 28.28
C PRO A 16 -17.35 -34.04 27.22
N GLY A 17 -17.91 -34.16 26.01
CA GLY A 17 -17.30 -34.91 24.92
C GLY A 17 -15.86 -34.47 24.71
N CYS A 18 -15.01 -35.34 24.16
CA CYS A 18 -13.56 -35.12 24.04
C CYS A 18 -13.22 -33.71 23.50
N MET A 19 -14.00 -33.22 22.54
CA MET A 19 -13.86 -31.88 21.96
C MET A 19 -14.19 -30.73 22.94
N LYS A 20 -15.23 -30.86 23.78
CA LYS A 20 -15.51 -29.90 24.87
C LYS A 20 -14.43 -29.90 25.94
N ARG A 21 -13.87 -31.07 26.28
CA ARG A 21 -12.73 -31.15 27.21
C ARG A 21 -11.49 -30.47 26.65
N CYS A 22 -11.16 -30.73 25.38
CA CYS A 22 -10.01 -30.08 24.72
C CYS A 22 -10.19 -28.55 24.63
N SER A 23 -11.38 -28.09 24.24
CA SER A 23 -11.71 -26.67 24.20
C SER A 23 -11.58 -26.00 25.57
N ASN A 24 -12.13 -26.61 26.63
CA ASN A 24 -11.99 -26.09 27.98
C ASN A 24 -10.53 -26.03 28.45
N VAL A 25 -9.73 -27.05 28.15
CA VAL A 25 -8.30 -27.07 28.49
C VAL A 25 -7.56 -25.93 27.77
N LEU A 26 -7.84 -25.71 26.50
CA LEU A 26 -7.22 -24.65 25.71
C LEU A 26 -7.61 -23.25 26.21
N VAL A 27 -8.89 -23.02 26.48
CA VAL A 27 -9.37 -21.75 27.05
C VAL A 27 -8.73 -21.50 28.41
N LEU A 28 -8.72 -22.49 29.31
CA LEU A 28 -8.10 -22.35 30.64
C LEU A 28 -6.58 -22.11 30.55
N ALA A 29 -5.90 -22.72 29.59
CA ALA A 29 -4.48 -22.50 29.35
C ALA A 29 -4.20 -21.07 28.89
N LEU A 30 -4.98 -20.56 27.91
CA LEU A 30 -4.88 -19.18 27.44
C LEU A 30 -5.20 -18.19 28.57
N GLU A 31 -6.28 -18.42 29.31
CA GLU A 31 -6.65 -17.62 30.47
C GLU A 31 -5.52 -17.56 31.51
N SER A 32 -4.90 -18.70 31.82
CA SER A 32 -3.79 -18.76 32.77
C SER A 32 -2.55 -18.03 32.24
N PHE A 33 -2.25 -18.17 30.95
CA PHE A 33 -1.15 -17.47 30.29
C PHE A 33 -1.33 -15.95 30.35
N PHE A 34 -2.47 -15.43 29.91
CA PHE A 34 -2.75 -13.99 29.90
C PHE A 34 -2.88 -13.41 31.30
N TYR A 35 -3.41 -14.17 32.26
CA TYR A 35 -3.42 -13.75 33.66
C TYR A 35 -1.98 -13.54 34.19
N ARG A 36 -1.08 -14.50 33.92
CA ARG A 36 0.34 -14.37 34.32
C ARG A 36 1.04 -13.24 33.59
N LEU A 37 0.79 -13.10 32.28
CA LEU A 37 1.34 -12.01 31.47
C LEU A 37 0.89 -10.66 32.01
N GLY A 38 -0.40 -10.48 32.29
CA GLY A 38 -0.94 -9.22 32.79
C GLY A 38 -0.39 -8.86 34.17
N LYS A 39 -0.17 -9.86 35.02
CA LYS A 39 0.50 -9.67 36.32
C LYS A 39 1.98 -9.26 36.16
N LEU A 40 2.69 -9.82 35.18
CA LEU A 40 4.09 -9.50 34.90
C LEU A 40 4.22 -8.08 34.34
N VAL A 41 3.42 -7.74 33.33
CA VAL A 41 3.43 -6.43 32.66
C VAL A 41 3.05 -5.31 33.63
N SER A 42 1.98 -5.50 34.42
CA SER A 42 1.59 -4.53 35.45
C SER A 42 2.60 -4.40 36.61
N GLY A 43 3.38 -5.44 36.86
CA GLY A 43 4.45 -5.45 37.85
C GLY A 43 5.65 -4.58 37.44
N HIS A 44 6.04 -4.63 36.16
CA HIS A 44 7.20 -3.93 35.60
C HIS A 44 6.89 -3.29 34.23
N PRO A 45 6.03 -2.26 34.16
CA PRO A 45 5.56 -1.71 32.89
C PRO A 45 6.68 -1.06 32.08
N TRP A 46 7.56 -0.26 32.71
CA TRP A 46 8.68 0.38 32.01
C TRP A 46 9.70 -0.60 31.44
N LEU A 47 9.99 -1.69 32.18
CA LEU A 47 10.86 -2.75 31.69
C LEU A 47 10.22 -3.46 30.49
N THR A 48 8.92 -3.72 30.55
CA THR A 48 8.18 -4.32 29.44
C THR A 48 8.25 -3.44 28.19
N ILE A 49 8.00 -2.14 28.33
CA ILE A 49 8.11 -1.16 27.23
C ILE A 49 9.51 -1.16 26.63
N LEU A 50 10.55 -1.15 27.46
CA LEU A 50 11.93 -1.17 26.98
C LEU A 50 12.23 -2.46 26.20
N LEU A 51 11.85 -3.63 26.74
CA LEU A 51 12.10 -4.91 26.10
C LEU A 51 11.34 -5.07 24.78
N THR A 52 10.10 -4.59 24.69
CA THR A 52 9.31 -4.65 23.46
C THR A 52 9.83 -3.69 22.40
N LEU A 53 10.29 -2.49 22.79
CA LEU A 53 10.94 -1.56 21.86
C LEU A 53 12.28 -2.12 21.34
N LEU A 54 13.07 -2.78 22.20
CA LEU A 54 14.29 -3.47 21.78
C LEU A 54 13.99 -4.63 20.82
N LEU A 55 12.94 -5.40 21.10
CA LEU A 55 12.45 -6.43 20.18
C LEU A 55 12.08 -5.81 18.83
N GLY A 56 11.30 -4.72 18.82
CA GLY A 56 10.95 -4.02 17.59
C GLY A 56 12.16 -3.54 16.79
N GLY A 57 13.11 -2.88 17.45
CA GLY A 57 14.36 -2.48 16.80
C GLY A 57 15.15 -3.66 16.22
N SER A 58 15.18 -4.79 16.92
CA SER A 58 15.86 -6.00 16.43
C SER A 58 15.17 -6.63 15.23
N LEU A 59 13.83 -6.67 15.21
CA LEU A 59 13.07 -7.19 14.08
C LEU A 59 13.18 -6.27 12.86
N SER A 60 13.19 -4.96 13.07
CA SER A 60 13.38 -3.96 12.01
C SER A 60 14.79 -3.97 11.42
N ALA A 61 15.80 -4.51 12.10
CA ALA A 61 17.16 -4.63 11.55
C ALA A 61 17.23 -5.45 10.25
N GLY A 62 16.26 -6.34 10.02
CA GLY A 62 16.14 -7.09 8.77
C GLY A 62 15.91 -6.22 7.53
N MET A 63 15.48 -4.97 7.69
CA MET A 63 15.33 -4.00 6.60
C MET A 63 16.65 -3.68 5.87
N VAL A 64 17.81 -4.08 6.40
CA VAL A 64 19.09 -3.97 5.68
C VAL A 64 19.06 -4.74 4.34
N LYS A 65 18.26 -5.80 4.24
CA LYS A 65 18.05 -6.57 3.00
C LYS A 65 16.79 -6.14 2.24
N PHE A 66 16.29 -4.93 2.49
CA PHE A 66 15.08 -4.46 1.84
C PHE A 66 15.32 -4.32 0.35
N TYR A 67 14.48 -4.99 -0.43
CA TYR A 67 14.45 -4.84 -1.88
C TYR A 67 12.99 -4.65 -2.32
N GLU A 68 12.80 -3.68 -3.21
CA GLU A 68 11.52 -3.40 -3.84
C GLU A 68 11.51 -4.06 -5.22
N GLU A 69 10.46 -4.83 -5.51
CA GLU A 69 10.20 -5.36 -6.84
C GLU A 69 9.19 -4.46 -7.53
N ARG A 70 9.60 -3.85 -8.64
CA ARG A 70 8.76 -2.92 -9.43
C ARG A 70 8.26 -3.52 -10.74
N ARG A 71 8.87 -4.63 -11.20
CA ARG A 71 8.52 -5.25 -12.47
C ARG A 71 7.13 -5.85 -12.43
N GLU A 72 6.28 -5.40 -13.32
CA GLU A 72 4.91 -5.86 -13.47
C GLU A 72 4.83 -7.33 -13.84
N GLU A 73 5.63 -7.73 -14.83
CA GLU A 73 5.61 -9.10 -15.32
C GLU A 73 5.91 -10.07 -14.18
N LYS A 74 6.83 -9.73 -13.28
CA LYS A 74 7.18 -10.61 -12.16
C LYS A 74 6.16 -10.57 -11.01
N LEU A 75 5.44 -9.47 -10.84
CA LEU A 75 4.46 -9.30 -9.75
C LEU A 75 3.09 -9.91 -10.08
N TRP A 76 2.67 -9.79 -11.35
CA TRP A 76 1.30 -10.10 -11.78
C TRP A 76 1.19 -11.35 -12.67
N THR A 77 2.31 -11.96 -13.08
CA THR A 77 2.26 -13.28 -13.73
C THR A 77 2.32 -14.40 -12.69
N PRO A 78 1.45 -15.42 -12.79
CA PRO A 78 1.50 -16.57 -11.89
C PRO A 78 2.84 -17.30 -11.92
N TYR A 79 3.31 -17.74 -10.75
CA TYR A 79 4.50 -18.60 -10.64
C TYR A 79 4.35 -19.87 -11.48
N GLY A 80 5.42 -20.27 -12.17
CA GLY A 80 5.43 -21.47 -13.02
C GLY A 80 4.54 -21.35 -14.26
N SER A 81 4.11 -20.15 -14.63
CA SER A 81 3.41 -19.95 -15.89
C SER A 81 4.35 -20.15 -17.08
N ARG A 82 3.83 -20.76 -18.15
CA ARG A 82 4.57 -20.92 -19.42
C ARG A 82 5.07 -19.59 -20.00
N VAL A 83 4.40 -18.48 -19.69
CA VAL A 83 4.79 -17.15 -20.14
C VAL A 83 6.14 -16.76 -19.54
N ILE A 84 6.36 -17.00 -18.24
CA ILE A 84 7.66 -16.74 -17.59
C ILE A 84 8.74 -17.64 -18.19
N GLU A 85 8.46 -18.93 -18.43
CA GLU A 85 9.42 -19.86 -19.04
C GLU A 85 9.83 -19.39 -20.44
N HIS A 86 8.86 -19.02 -21.28
CA HIS A 86 9.13 -18.49 -22.61
C HIS A 86 9.88 -17.16 -22.53
N GLN A 87 9.52 -16.27 -21.61
CA GLN A 87 10.17 -14.98 -21.44
C GLN A 87 11.62 -15.13 -20.96
N ASN A 88 11.90 -16.02 -20.01
CA ASN A 88 13.25 -16.32 -19.57
C ASN A 88 14.08 -16.91 -20.72
N TRP A 89 13.52 -17.86 -21.47
CA TRP A 89 14.21 -18.42 -22.64
C TRP A 89 14.47 -17.36 -23.71
N ILE A 90 13.51 -16.47 -23.99
CA ILE A 90 13.70 -15.34 -24.92
C ILE A 90 14.79 -14.41 -24.41
N ASN A 91 14.78 -14.05 -23.13
CA ASN A 91 15.80 -13.15 -22.56
C ASN A 91 17.21 -13.77 -22.57
N GLU A 92 17.32 -15.09 -22.38
CA GLU A 92 18.59 -15.82 -22.43
C GLU A 92 19.13 -15.98 -23.85
N ASN A 93 18.26 -16.26 -24.83
CA ASN A 93 18.67 -16.58 -26.21
C ASN A 93 18.62 -15.35 -27.15
N PHE A 94 17.72 -14.41 -26.88
CA PHE A 94 17.43 -13.21 -27.66
C PHE A 94 17.23 -12.01 -26.73
N PRO A 95 18.26 -11.61 -25.95
CA PRO A 95 18.14 -10.48 -25.05
C PRO A 95 17.70 -9.22 -25.81
N ALA A 96 16.72 -8.52 -25.27
CA ALA A 96 16.32 -7.22 -25.79
C ALA A 96 17.55 -6.31 -25.79
N GLN A 97 17.89 -5.75 -26.95
CA GLN A 97 19.08 -4.90 -27.09
C GLN A 97 18.73 -3.42 -26.90
N PHE A 98 17.46 -3.07 -27.07
CA PHE A 98 16.95 -1.72 -26.99
C PHE A 98 15.48 -1.71 -26.54
N ARG A 99 15.06 -0.57 -25.99
CA ARG A 99 13.67 -0.21 -25.71
C ARG A 99 13.37 1.12 -26.38
N PHE A 100 12.12 1.34 -26.75
CA PHE A 100 11.69 2.62 -27.31
C PHE A 100 11.05 3.49 -26.25
N GLN A 101 11.50 4.73 -26.18
CA GLN A 101 10.79 5.82 -25.53
C GLN A 101 9.95 6.53 -26.59
N ASN A 102 8.64 6.56 -26.41
CA ASN A 102 7.71 7.02 -27.44
C ASN A 102 7.13 8.38 -27.05
N LEU A 103 7.10 9.30 -28.00
CA LEU A 103 6.33 10.54 -27.91
C LEU A 103 5.26 10.49 -29.00
N LEU A 104 3.99 10.58 -28.60
CA LEU A 104 2.89 10.80 -29.51
C LEU A 104 2.69 12.30 -29.69
N ILE A 105 2.64 12.73 -30.94
CA ILE A 105 2.53 14.13 -31.36
C ILE A 105 1.17 14.28 -32.02
N GLU A 106 0.31 15.13 -31.47
CA GLU A 106 -1.02 15.44 -32.02
C GLU A 106 -1.12 16.91 -32.45
N ALA A 107 -1.70 17.13 -33.63
CA ALA A 107 -2.01 18.45 -34.17
C ALA A 107 -3.19 18.34 -35.15
N ASP A 108 -3.79 19.46 -35.55
CA ASP A 108 -4.85 19.46 -36.58
C ASP A 108 -4.37 18.83 -37.89
N ASN A 109 -3.10 19.06 -38.25
CA ASN A 109 -2.40 18.33 -39.29
C ASN A 109 -0.90 18.28 -38.99
N VAL A 110 -0.38 17.10 -38.65
CA VAL A 110 1.05 16.88 -38.34
C VAL A 110 1.97 17.06 -39.55
N LEU A 111 1.42 17.11 -40.76
CA LEU A 111 2.18 17.30 -41.99
C LEU A 111 2.40 18.80 -42.32
N GLN A 112 2.17 19.70 -41.36
CA GLN A 112 2.44 21.13 -41.54
C GLN A 112 3.89 21.51 -41.21
N PRO A 113 4.51 22.45 -41.96
CA PRO A 113 5.87 22.93 -41.66
C PRO A 113 6.04 23.44 -40.24
N SER A 114 5.03 24.08 -39.66
CA SER A 114 5.03 24.55 -38.27
C SER A 114 5.17 23.39 -37.28
N VAL A 115 4.45 22.29 -37.51
CA VAL A 115 4.51 21.08 -36.66
C VAL A 115 5.87 20.39 -36.79
N LEU A 116 6.41 20.26 -38.01
CA LEU A 116 7.75 19.67 -38.21
C LEU A 116 8.85 20.48 -37.50
N ARG A 117 8.74 21.81 -37.47
CA ARG A 117 9.66 22.67 -36.72
C ARG A 117 9.51 22.48 -35.21
N ALA A 118 8.28 22.37 -34.70
CA ALA A 118 8.03 22.09 -33.28
C ALA A 118 8.57 20.70 -32.89
N MET A 119 8.38 19.68 -33.72
CA MET A 119 8.95 18.34 -33.52
C MET A 119 10.48 18.38 -33.52
N LEU A 120 11.11 19.20 -34.36
CA LEU A 120 12.56 19.36 -34.38
C LEU A 120 13.08 20.04 -33.10
N ALA A 121 12.39 21.08 -32.62
CA ALA A 121 12.72 21.72 -31.35
C ALA A 121 12.63 20.71 -30.20
N LEU A 122 11.55 19.92 -30.16
CA LEU A 122 11.36 18.84 -29.18
C LEU A 122 12.46 17.77 -29.27
N ASP A 123 12.84 17.33 -30.48
CA ASP A 123 13.94 16.39 -30.68
C ASP A 123 15.27 16.94 -30.12
N SER A 124 15.54 18.22 -30.35
CA SER A 124 16.73 18.88 -29.81
C SER A 124 16.71 18.96 -28.28
N ALA A 125 15.55 19.27 -27.69
CA ALA A 125 15.36 19.32 -26.25
C ALA A 125 15.58 17.94 -25.61
N VAL A 126 14.96 16.89 -26.16
CA VAL A 126 15.13 15.50 -25.72
C VAL A 126 16.59 15.05 -25.82
N LYS A 127 17.27 15.33 -26.94
CA LYS A 127 18.68 14.92 -27.12
C LYS A 127 19.65 15.70 -26.23
N ASN A 128 19.25 16.88 -25.75
CA ASN A 128 20.02 17.68 -24.80
C ASN A 128 19.80 17.26 -23.33
N VAL A 129 18.86 16.35 -23.05
CA VAL A 129 18.66 15.81 -21.71
C VAL A 129 19.95 15.14 -21.22
N SER A 130 20.45 15.66 -20.11
CA SER A 130 21.61 15.12 -19.39
C SER A 130 21.33 14.97 -17.90
N THR A 131 21.78 13.86 -17.35
CA THR A 131 21.88 13.58 -15.91
C THR A 131 23.34 13.66 -15.51
N ASP A 132 23.62 13.73 -14.21
CA ASP A 132 25.00 13.77 -13.70
C ASP A 132 25.81 12.52 -14.11
N ALA A 133 25.11 11.43 -14.44
CA ALA A 133 25.69 10.14 -14.80
C ALA A 133 25.62 9.83 -16.31
N ALA A 134 24.69 10.42 -17.07
CA ALA A 134 24.46 10.02 -18.45
C ALA A 134 23.85 11.10 -19.36
N ASN A 135 24.16 11.00 -20.65
CA ASN A 135 23.56 11.82 -21.70
C ASN A 135 22.95 10.94 -22.81
N TRP A 136 22.18 11.53 -23.72
CA TRP A 136 21.58 10.80 -24.85
C TRP A 136 22.59 9.93 -25.61
N THR A 137 23.78 10.46 -25.93
CA THR A 137 24.79 9.72 -26.70
C THR A 137 25.36 8.49 -25.99
N SER A 138 25.30 8.47 -24.66
CA SER A 138 25.78 7.36 -23.83
C SER A 138 24.73 6.23 -23.73
N ILE A 139 23.46 6.60 -23.56
CA ILE A 139 22.32 5.69 -23.30
C ILE A 139 21.69 5.16 -24.59
N CYS A 140 21.67 5.95 -25.67
CA CYS A 140 21.01 5.58 -26.92
C CYS A 140 21.53 4.25 -27.49
N TYR A 141 20.64 3.48 -28.09
CA TYR A 141 21.02 2.37 -28.94
C TYR A 141 21.58 2.91 -30.26
N ARG A 142 22.74 2.40 -30.70
CA ARG A 142 23.43 2.91 -31.89
C ARG A 142 23.28 1.96 -33.07
N ILE A 143 22.89 2.49 -34.22
CA ILE A 143 22.99 1.80 -35.51
C ILE A 143 24.21 2.40 -36.22
N GLY A 144 25.30 1.63 -36.29
CA GLY A 144 26.60 2.14 -36.73
C GLY A 144 27.14 3.19 -35.75
N HIS A 145 27.39 4.41 -36.23
CA HIS A 145 27.94 5.51 -35.42
C HIS A 145 26.88 6.48 -34.89
N GLN A 146 25.60 6.31 -35.24
CA GLN A 146 24.53 7.24 -34.88
C GLN A 146 23.57 6.63 -33.87
N CYS A 147 23.04 7.46 -32.97
CA CYS A 147 21.94 7.08 -32.09
C CYS A 147 20.68 6.85 -32.90
N TRP A 148 19.95 5.77 -32.62
CA TRP A 148 18.73 5.47 -33.32
C TRP A 148 17.54 6.25 -32.73
N SER A 149 17.02 7.17 -33.52
CA SER A 149 15.74 7.84 -33.32
C SER A 149 14.93 7.72 -34.61
N SER A 150 13.66 7.36 -34.51
CA SER A 150 12.74 7.19 -35.64
C SER A 150 11.61 8.21 -35.51
N SER A 151 11.41 9.03 -36.54
CA SER A 151 10.30 9.98 -36.61
C SER A 151 10.12 10.43 -38.06
N LEU A 152 9.05 11.17 -38.36
CA LEU A 152 8.85 11.77 -39.68
C LEU A 152 10.04 12.64 -40.13
N LEU A 153 10.77 13.25 -39.18
CA LEU A 153 11.95 14.10 -39.44
C LEU A 153 13.13 13.32 -40.05
N GLU A 154 13.14 11.99 -39.91
CA GLU A 154 14.14 11.10 -40.50
C GLU A 154 14.18 11.24 -42.03
N LEU A 155 13.05 11.53 -42.68
CA LEU A 155 12.99 11.74 -44.14
C LEU A 155 13.87 12.91 -44.62
N TRP A 156 14.18 13.85 -43.73
CA TRP A 156 15.08 14.99 -43.97
C TRP A 156 16.35 14.93 -43.11
N SER A 157 16.69 13.75 -42.59
CA SER A 157 17.90 13.51 -41.78
C SER A 157 18.01 14.41 -40.54
N PHE A 158 16.88 14.85 -39.97
CA PHE A 158 16.84 15.81 -38.86
C PHE A 158 17.63 17.11 -39.13
N ASN A 159 17.76 17.51 -40.41
CA ASN A 159 18.53 18.70 -40.79
C ASN A 159 17.70 19.96 -40.57
N GLU A 160 18.13 20.78 -39.62
CA GLU A 160 17.46 22.02 -39.23
C GLU A 160 17.27 23.00 -40.39
N ASN A 161 18.28 23.20 -41.24
CA ASN A 161 18.21 24.12 -42.36
C ASN A 161 17.17 23.67 -43.40
N VAL A 162 17.12 22.36 -43.66
CA VAL A 162 16.16 21.79 -44.62
C VAL A 162 14.76 21.92 -44.05
N ILE A 163 14.52 21.44 -42.83
CA ILE A 163 13.19 21.42 -42.19
C ILE A 163 12.61 22.83 -42.05
N ASN A 164 13.44 23.82 -41.69
CA ASN A 164 12.99 25.21 -41.59
C ASN A 164 12.57 25.82 -42.93
N SER A 165 13.12 25.33 -44.05
CA SER A 165 12.82 25.80 -45.40
C SER A 165 11.67 25.07 -46.12
N LEU A 166 11.16 23.98 -45.55
CA LEU A 166 10.13 23.14 -46.19
C LEU A 166 8.80 23.89 -46.37
N SER A 167 8.22 23.76 -47.56
CA SER A 167 6.82 24.11 -47.81
C SER A 167 5.88 22.93 -47.54
N GLN A 168 4.58 23.22 -47.40
CA GLN A 168 3.56 22.18 -47.27
C GLN A 168 3.59 21.18 -48.43
N GLN A 169 3.81 21.66 -49.66
CA GLN A 169 3.81 20.82 -50.84
C GLN A 169 5.02 19.89 -50.88
N ASP A 170 6.20 20.39 -50.48
CA ASP A 170 7.42 19.56 -50.42
C ASP A 170 7.25 18.37 -49.45
N ILE A 171 6.54 18.61 -48.34
CA ILE A 171 6.25 17.57 -47.35
C ILE A 171 5.31 16.51 -47.94
N LEU A 172 4.20 16.95 -48.55
CA LEU A 172 3.21 16.04 -49.14
C LEU A 172 3.78 15.25 -50.33
N ASP A 173 4.60 15.87 -51.18
CA ASP A 173 5.24 15.22 -52.32
C ASP A 173 6.24 14.16 -51.83
N LYS A 174 7.03 14.47 -50.79
CA LYS A 174 7.97 13.53 -50.20
C LYS A 174 7.24 12.34 -49.57
N ILE A 175 6.16 12.57 -48.83
CA ILE A 175 5.40 11.53 -48.14
C ILE A 175 4.67 10.59 -49.11
N ASN A 176 4.16 11.12 -50.22
CA ASN A 176 3.47 10.32 -51.24
C ASN A 176 4.42 9.69 -52.26
N THR A 177 5.74 9.73 -52.03
CA THR A 177 6.73 9.10 -52.92
C THR A 177 6.69 7.57 -52.77
N ASN A 178 6.60 6.85 -53.90
CA ASN A 178 6.66 5.40 -53.91
C ASN A 178 8.04 4.89 -53.49
N ASN A 179 8.09 3.83 -52.67
CA ASN A 179 9.32 3.21 -52.15
C ASN A 179 10.24 4.21 -51.43
N LEU A 180 9.69 4.94 -50.46
CA LEU A 180 10.47 5.78 -49.55
C LEU A 180 11.54 4.95 -48.82
N ILE A 181 12.77 5.45 -48.87
CA ILE A 181 13.91 4.88 -48.14
C ILE A 181 14.36 5.93 -47.14
N SER A 182 14.55 5.51 -45.89
CA SER A 182 15.13 6.38 -44.88
C SER A 182 16.60 6.71 -45.22
N PRO A 183 17.00 8.00 -45.17
CA PRO A 183 18.39 8.39 -45.34
C PRO A 183 19.29 8.03 -44.14
N LEU A 184 18.71 7.70 -42.97
CA LEU A 184 19.48 7.30 -41.78
C LEU A 184 19.69 5.78 -41.71
N THR A 185 18.62 5.01 -41.90
CA THR A 185 18.66 3.55 -41.74
C THR A 185 18.88 2.80 -43.05
N PHE A 186 18.75 3.47 -44.20
CA PHE A 186 18.81 2.87 -45.54
C PHE A 186 17.79 1.74 -45.74
N ARG A 187 16.69 1.75 -44.97
CA ARG A 187 15.60 0.77 -45.03
C ARG A 187 14.34 1.39 -45.63
N PRO A 188 13.42 0.58 -46.19
CA PRO A 188 12.09 1.05 -46.56
C PRO A 188 11.42 1.72 -45.37
N TYR A 189 10.92 2.94 -45.57
CA TYR A 189 10.24 3.73 -44.56
C TYR A 189 8.74 3.71 -44.84
N ASP A 190 7.98 3.09 -43.95
CA ASP A 190 6.52 3.05 -44.04
C ASP A 190 5.91 4.27 -43.34
N VAL A 191 5.44 5.23 -44.15
CA VAL A 191 4.83 6.46 -43.63
C VAL A 191 3.47 6.17 -42.97
N GLU A 192 2.74 5.16 -43.43
CA GLU A 192 1.43 4.82 -42.85
C GLU A 192 1.58 4.19 -41.46
N ALA A 193 2.72 3.55 -41.18
CA ALA A 193 3.02 2.98 -39.86
C ALA A 193 3.33 4.05 -38.79
N VAL A 194 3.72 5.26 -39.18
CA VAL A 194 4.10 6.35 -38.25
C VAL A 194 3.07 7.47 -38.15
N LEU A 195 2.02 7.44 -38.98
CA LEU A 195 0.93 8.42 -38.98
C LEU A 195 -0.35 7.82 -38.38
N GLY A 196 -1.05 8.61 -37.57
CA GLY A 196 -2.36 8.29 -37.01
C GLY A 196 -3.46 9.17 -37.60
N GLU A 197 -4.67 8.61 -37.74
CA GLU A 197 -5.84 9.27 -38.35
C GLU A 197 -5.50 9.94 -39.69
N ILE A 198 -5.08 9.13 -40.67
CA ILE A 198 -4.65 9.61 -41.99
C ILE A 198 -5.85 10.09 -42.81
N HIS A 199 -5.79 11.32 -43.29
CA HIS A 199 -6.71 11.88 -44.27
C HIS A 199 -6.14 11.74 -45.67
N ARG A 200 -6.97 11.26 -46.61
CA ARG A 200 -6.62 11.09 -48.01
C ARG A 200 -7.48 11.97 -48.90
N ASP A 201 -6.91 12.43 -49.98
CA ASP A 201 -7.64 13.10 -51.05
C ASP A 201 -8.37 12.08 -51.94
N SER A 202 -9.22 12.57 -52.84
CA SER A 202 -9.96 11.83 -53.86
C SER A 202 -9.08 10.90 -54.73
N ASP A 203 -7.80 11.24 -54.93
CA ASP A 203 -6.81 10.44 -55.66
C ASP A 203 -6.13 9.34 -54.80
N GLY A 204 -6.54 9.18 -53.54
CA GLY A 204 -5.97 8.20 -52.60
C GLY A 204 -4.61 8.59 -51.99
N LYS A 205 -4.10 9.79 -52.32
CA LYS A 205 -2.88 10.38 -51.74
C LYS A 205 -3.14 10.91 -50.33
N ILE A 206 -2.12 10.85 -49.48
CA ILE A 206 -2.15 11.42 -48.12
C ILE A 206 -2.17 12.94 -48.22
N SER A 207 -3.22 13.58 -47.68
CA SER A 207 -3.40 15.03 -47.62
C SER A 207 -3.14 15.60 -46.22
N GLY A 208 -3.26 14.77 -45.19
CA GLY A 208 -2.98 15.15 -43.80
C GLY A 208 -3.02 13.95 -42.86
N ALA A 209 -2.60 14.16 -41.63
CA ALA A 209 -2.75 13.20 -40.54
C ALA A 209 -2.83 13.97 -39.22
N LYS A 210 -3.57 13.44 -38.25
CA LYS A 210 -3.77 14.13 -36.96
C LYS A 210 -2.69 13.81 -35.93
N ALA A 211 -2.06 12.64 -36.05
CA ALA A 211 -1.05 12.20 -35.10
C ALA A 211 0.20 11.62 -35.80
N THR A 212 1.34 11.71 -35.14
CA THR A 212 2.56 10.99 -35.52
C THR A 212 3.37 10.60 -34.29
N THR A 213 4.32 9.69 -34.44
CA THR A 213 5.15 9.19 -33.33
C THR A 213 6.62 9.55 -33.51
N MET A 214 7.29 9.82 -32.39
CA MET A 214 8.74 9.93 -32.29
C MET A 214 9.24 8.85 -31.34
N LEU A 215 10.15 8.01 -31.83
CA LEU A 215 10.68 6.85 -31.11
C LEU A 215 12.16 7.07 -30.84
N TYR A 216 12.58 6.95 -29.60
CA TYR A 216 13.97 7.05 -29.18
C TYR A 216 14.42 5.69 -28.66
N ALA A 217 15.36 5.05 -29.36
CA ALA A 217 15.87 3.74 -28.94
C ALA A 217 16.94 3.92 -27.87
N VAL A 218 16.67 3.41 -26.68
CA VAL A 218 17.57 3.37 -25.51
C VAL A 218 18.10 1.95 -25.37
N LYS A 219 19.38 1.78 -25.02
CA LYS A 219 19.95 0.44 -24.76
C LYS A 219 19.21 -0.23 -23.61
N ASP A 220 18.80 -1.47 -23.84
CA ASP A 220 18.25 -2.32 -22.79
C ASP A 220 19.39 -3.16 -22.21
N GLN A 221 19.95 -2.71 -21.08
CA GLN A 221 20.99 -3.43 -20.34
C GLN A 221 20.39 -4.14 -19.13
N THR A 222 19.32 -4.91 -19.34
CA THR A 222 18.66 -5.74 -18.32
C THR A 222 19.46 -6.98 -17.91
N ILE A 223 20.73 -7.11 -18.33
CA ILE A 223 21.58 -8.20 -17.88
C ILE A 223 21.99 -7.90 -16.43
N GLU A 224 21.41 -8.65 -15.49
CA GLU A 224 21.87 -8.85 -14.11
C GLU A 224 23.32 -9.37 -14.10
N ARG A 225 24.30 -8.56 -14.51
CA ARG A 225 25.69 -8.78 -14.16
C ARG A 225 25.87 -8.28 -12.73
N GLN A 226 25.72 -9.21 -11.78
CA GLN A 226 26.16 -9.05 -10.40
C GLN A 226 25.53 -7.86 -9.64
N GLY A 227 24.22 -7.65 -9.74
CA GLY A 227 23.49 -6.81 -8.77
C GLY A 227 23.84 -5.32 -8.76
N GLU A 228 24.46 -4.77 -9.81
CA GLU A 228 24.77 -3.33 -9.90
C GLU A 228 23.83 -2.57 -10.85
N ARG A 229 22.95 -1.75 -10.25
CA ARG A 229 22.67 -0.31 -10.48
C ARG A 229 22.65 0.32 -11.91
N ILE A 230 22.57 -0.44 -13.00
CA ILE A 230 22.47 0.13 -14.37
C ILE A 230 21.05 0.64 -14.66
N ASP A 231 20.01 0.00 -14.10
CA ASP A 231 18.62 0.46 -14.25
C ASP A 231 18.42 1.86 -13.66
N GLU A 232 19.07 2.21 -12.54
CA GLU A 232 18.84 3.50 -11.86
C GLU A 232 19.30 4.70 -12.71
N ILE A 233 20.44 4.57 -13.43
CA ILE A 233 20.94 5.63 -14.33
C ILE A 233 20.01 5.81 -15.54
N ARG A 234 19.50 4.70 -16.10
CA ARG A 234 18.54 4.73 -17.20
C ARG A 234 17.22 5.35 -16.75
N LEU A 235 16.67 4.90 -15.62
CA LEU A 235 15.40 5.36 -15.08
C LEU A 235 15.45 6.86 -14.74
N ASP A 236 16.58 7.37 -14.22
CA ASP A 236 16.76 8.81 -13.99
C ASP A 236 16.72 9.61 -15.29
N TRP A 237 17.36 9.12 -16.36
CA TRP A 237 17.28 9.76 -17.67
C TRP A 237 15.87 9.69 -18.27
N GLU A 238 15.21 8.53 -18.18
CA GLU A 238 13.82 8.35 -18.65
C GLU A 238 12.84 9.26 -17.93
N LYS A 239 13.02 9.46 -16.63
CA LYS A 239 12.24 10.42 -15.84
C LYS A 239 12.42 11.85 -16.34
N LYS A 240 13.67 12.31 -16.52
CA LYS A 240 13.93 13.64 -17.09
C LYS A 240 13.43 13.79 -18.52
N PHE A 241 13.47 12.72 -19.31
CA PHE A 241 12.90 12.68 -20.65
C PHE A 241 11.38 12.93 -20.61
N LEU A 242 10.66 12.30 -19.68
CA LEU A 242 9.24 12.56 -19.47
C LEU A 242 8.98 14.00 -19.03
N ASP A 243 9.78 14.52 -18.09
CA ASP A 243 9.65 15.90 -17.60
C ASP A 243 9.81 16.91 -18.75
N VAL A 244 10.87 16.78 -19.56
CA VAL A 244 11.10 17.66 -20.72
C VAL A 244 9.99 17.53 -21.76
N ALA A 245 9.50 16.31 -22.02
CA ALA A 245 8.41 16.10 -22.97
C ALA A 245 7.08 16.73 -22.50
N LEU A 246 6.85 16.85 -21.19
CA LEU A 246 5.67 17.46 -20.60
C LEU A 246 5.80 18.99 -20.40
N GLU A 247 7.01 19.48 -20.19
CA GLU A 247 7.32 20.91 -20.02
C GLU A 247 7.40 21.66 -21.35
N GLU A 248 7.92 21.03 -22.41
CA GLU A 248 8.05 21.62 -23.74
C GLU A 248 6.68 21.73 -24.41
N ARG A 249 5.88 22.70 -23.96
CA ARG A 249 4.57 23.01 -24.52
C ARG A 249 4.71 23.93 -25.71
N SER A 250 4.40 23.42 -26.89
CA SER A 250 4.16 24.23 -28.08
C SER A 250 2.68 24.54 -28.20
N ASP A 251 2.31 25.78 -28.53
CA ASP A 251 0.91 26.13 -28.84
C ASP A 251 0.38 25.40 -30.10
N VAL A 252 1.28 24.79 -30.87
CA VAL A 252 0.99 24.15 -32.18
C VAL A 252 0.79 22.64 -32.05
N VAL A 253 1.31 22.02 -30.99
CA VAL A 253 1.40 20.55 -30.87
C VAL A 253 1.06 20.12 -29.45
N THR A 254 0.20 19.11 -29.34
CA THR A 254 0.02 18.38 -28.08
C THR A 254 0.98 17.19 -28.05
N VAL A 255 1.84 17.15 -27.04
CA VAL A 255 2.80 16.07 -26.84
C VAL A 255 2.30 15.15 -25.74
N THR A 256 2.14 13.87 -26.06
CA THR A 256 1.78 12.82 -25.12
C THR A 256 2.94 11.82 -25.03
N PRO A 257 3.81 11.94 -24.02
CA PRO A 257 4.86 10.95 -23.81
C PRO A 257 4.28 9.64 -23.28
N TYR A 258 4.76 8.52 -23.81
CA TYR A 258 4.49 7.19 -23.26
C TYR A 258 5.79 6.36 -23.25
N SER A 259 6.40 6.27 -22.08
CA SER A 259 7.46 5.32 -21.75
C SER A 259 6.83 4.05 -21.21
N SER A 260 7.33 2.88 -21.61
CA SER A 260 6.70 1.62 -21.21
C SER A 260 6.90 1.24 -19.73
N GLU A 261 8.02 1.60 -19.11
CA GLU A 261 8.38 1.14 -17.75
C GLU A 261 8.26 2.26 -16.71
N GLN A 262 8.95 3.38 -16.93
CA GLN A 262 8.94 4.49 -15.96
C GLN A 262 7.57 5.17 -15.86
N SER A 263 6.85 5.38 -16.98
CA SER A 263 5.52 6.01 -16.92
C SER A 263 4.52 5.15 -16.14
N TRP A 264 4.58 3.82 -16.25
CA TRP A 264 3.68 2.97 -15.47
C TRP A 264 4.01 2.99 -13.99
N ILE A 265 5.31 2.92 -13.63
CA ILE A 265 5.75 3.00 -12.23
C ILE A 265 5.32 4.35 -11.61
N ASP A 266 5.56 5.46 -12.32
CA ASP A 266 5.20 6.80 -11.86
C ASP A 266 3.68 6.99 -11.76
N GLU A 267 2.89 6.45 -12.69
CA GLU A 267 1.42 6.51 -12.60
C GLU A 267 0.83 5.55 -11.55
N ALA A 268 1.46 4.39 -11.31
CA ALA A 268 1.02 3.45 -10.28
C ALA A 268 1.35 3.96 -8.86
N GLN A 269 2.52 4.59 -8.68
CA GLN A 269 2.97 5.13 -7.38
C GLN A 269 2.58 6.60 -7.16
N GLY A 270 2.32 7.35 -8.23
CA GLY A 270 1.98 8.77 -8.22
C GLY A 270 0.76 9.12 -7.35
N PRO A 271 -0.35 8.34 -7.38
CA PRO A 271 -1.48 8.55 -6.50
C PRO A 271 -1.11 8.49 -5.02
N ILE A 272 -0.16 7.63 -4.63
CA ILE A 272 0.26 7.49 -3.23
C ILE A 272 1.04 8.74 -2.79
N GLN A 273 1.99 9.20 -3.62
CA GLN A 273 2.78 10.40 -3.29
C GLN A 273 1.92 11.67 -3.30
N LYS A 274 1.05 11.83 -4.31
CA LYS A 274 0.14 12.99 -4.41
C LYS A 274 -0.85 13.05 -3.24
N ASN A 275 -1.24 11.91 -2.67
CA ASN A 275 -2.20 11.82 -1.57
C ASN A 275 -1.57 11.69 -0.18
N LEU A 276 -0.27 11.96 -0.02
CA LEU A 276 0.40 11.89 1.29
C LEU A 276 -0.27 12.81 2.33
N ASN A 277 -0.78 13.96 1.91
CA ASN A 277 -1.53 14.88 2.77
C ASN A 277 -2.89 14.29 3.22
N LEU A 278 -3.60 13.60 2.33
CA LEU A 278 -4.85 12.90 2.67
C LEU A 278 -4.56 11.73 3.62
N LEU A 279 -3.45 11.04 3.41
CA LEU A 279 -2.98 10.00 4.32
C LEU A 279 -2.72 10.54 5.72
N ALA A 280 -1.98 11.64 5.84
CA ALA A 280 -1.75 12.30 7.12
C ALA A 280 -3.07 12.74 7.78
N ALA A 281 -4.01 13.30 7.00
CA ALA A 281 -5.34 13.66 7.50
C ALA A 281 -6.11 12.44 8.01
N GLY A 282 -6.05 11.30 7.31
CA GLY A 282 -6.67 10.04 7.72
C GLY A 282 -6.14 9.53 9.06
N PHE A 283 -4.81 9.55 9.27
CA PHE A 283 -4.21 9.20 10.55
C PHE A 283 -4.63 10.16 11.68
N VAL A 284 -4.72 11.47 11.42
CA VAL A 284 -5.19 12.45 12.40
C VAL A 284 -6.65 12.21 12.79
N ILE A 285 -7.52 11.94 11.82
CA ILE A 285 -8.93 11.63 12.06
C ILE A 285 -9.06 10.35 12.88
N LEU A 286 -8.32 9.28 12.52
CA LEU A 286 -8.33 8.02 13.26
C LEU A 286 -7.78 8.17 14.69
N PHE A 287 -6.73 8.96 14.87
CA PHE A 287 -6.21 9.28 16.20
C PHE A 287 -7.22 10.07 17.05
N GLY A 288 -7.91 11.04 16.44
CA GLY A 288 -8.99 11.78 17.08
C GLY A 288 -10.14 10.86 17.48
N TYR A 289 -10.55 9.97 16.58
CA TYR A 289 -11.57 8.96 16.83
C TYR A 289 -11.18 8.02 17.97
N ALA A 290 -9.97 7.46 17.94
CA ALA A 290 -9.47 6.55 18.98
C ALA A 290 -9.44 7.25 20.35
N THR A 291 -8.97 8.50 20.42
CA THR A 291 -8.95 9.30 21.66
C THR A 291 -10.35 9.59 22.19
N MET A 292 -11.29 9.95 21.31
CA MET A 292 -12.67 10.23 21.68
C MET A 292 -13.42 8.97 22.15
N SER A 293 -13.18 7.85 21.48
CA SER A 293 -13.93 6.62 21.72
C SER A 293 -13.36 5.80 22.90
N LEU A 294 -12.04 5.82 23.13
CA LEU A 294 -11.42 5.17 24.30
C LEU A 294 -11.54 6.04 25.58
N GLY A 295 -11.56 7.37 25.42
CA GLY A 295 -11.53 8.32 26.52
C GLY A 295 -12.91 8.74 27.02
N GLN A 296 -12.97 9.21 28.26
CA GLN A 296 -14.14 9.93 28.79
C GLN A 296 -14.00 11.43 28.52
N PHE A 297 -15.10 12.16 28.35
CA PHE A 297 -15.12 13.63 28.15
C PHE A 297 -14.77 14.44 29.43
N ASN A 298 -13.67 14.10 30.11
CA ASN A 298 -13.15 14.76 31.30
C ASN A 298 -11.61 14.91 31.24
N CYS A 299 -11.04 15.88 31.97
CA CYS A 299 -9.60 16.17 31.90
C CYS A 299 -8.70 15.08 32.50
N ILE A 300 -9.28 14.09 33.20
CA ILE A 300 -8.55 13.00 33.87
C ILE A 300 -8.71 11.67 33.10
N GLY A 301 -9.90 11.36 32.61
CA GLY A 301 -10.24 10.11 31.92
C GLY A 301 -10.12 10.17 30.39
N GLN A 302 -9.67 11.29 29.82
CA GLN A 302 -9.16 11.31 28.44
C GLN A 302 -7.94 10.38 28.32
N LYS A 303 -7.80 9.70 27.18
CA LYS A 303 -6.83 8.62 26.95
C LYS A 303 -5.84 8.91 25.81
N MET A 304 -5.41 10.17 25.68
CA MET A 304 -4.55 10.61 24.57
C MET A 304 -3.24 9.80 24.43
N TYR A 305 -2.54 9.55 25.54
CA TYR A 305 -1.29 8.77 25.53
C TYR A 305 -1.52 7.29 25.20
N VAL A 306 -2.66 6.73 25.61
CA VAL A 306 -3.03 5.34 25.29
C VAL A 306 -3.30 5.22 23.79
N SER A 307 -4.09 6.15 23.22
CA SER A 307 -4.34 6.19 21.77
C SER A 307 -3.03 6.33 20.99
N LEU A 308 -2.13 7.22 21.42
CA LEU A 308 -0.84 7.42 20.75
C LEU A 308 0.03 6.16 20.83
N ALA A 309 0.11 5.53 22.00
CA ALA A 309 0.83 4.27 22.16
C ALA A 309 0.25 3.17 21.28
N GLY A 310 -1.07 3.16 21.11
CA GLY A 310 -1.75 2.29 20.16
C GLY A 310 -1.26 2.46 18.72
N MET A 311 -1.27 3.69 18.21
CA MET A 311 -0.75 4.00 16.87
C MET A 311 0.72 3.58 16.71
N VAL A 312 1.54 3.82 17.75
CA VAL A 312 2.95 3.42 17.76
C VAL A 312 3.10 1.89 17.71
N CYS A 313 2.27 1.13 18.43
CA CYS A 313 2.28 -0.33 18.37
C CYS A 313 2.00 -0.86 16.96
N VAL A 314 0.99 -0.30 16.29
CA VAL A 314 0.66 -0.64 14.89
C VAL A 314 1.83 -0.32 13.96
N GLY A 315 2.43 0.88 14.10
CA GLY A 315 3.59 1.27 13.30
C GLY A 315 4.77 0.32 13.50
N LEU A 316 5.09 -0.02 14.75
CA LEU A 316 6.15 -0.98 15.08
C LEU A 316 5.85 -2.39 14.56
N ALA A 317 4.59 -2.82 14.53
CA ALA A 317 4.18 -4.10 13.94
C ALA A 317 4.48 -4.14 12.44
N VAL A 318 4.09 -3.09 11.71
CA VAL A 318 4.29 -2.99 10.26
C VAL A 318 5.78 -2.91 9.92
N VAL A 319 6.55 -2.04 10.60
CA VAL A 319 8.00 -1.90 10.35
C VAL A 319 8.75 -3.17 10.79
N GLY A 320 8.34 -3.80 11.89
CA GLY A 320 8.88 -5.08 12.32
C GLY A 320 8.61 -6.19 11.30
N ALA A 321 7.40 -6.25 10.74
CA ALA A 321 7.05 -7.20 9.68
C ALA A 321 7.84 -6.96 8.40
N MET A 322 8.02 -5.68 8.01
CA MET A 322 8.89 -5.33 6.89
C MET A 322 10.32 -5.85 7.10
N GLY A 323 10.88 -5.70 8.30
CA GLY A 323 12.20 -6.22 8.63
C GLY A 323 12.28 -7.75 8.59
N VAL A 324 11.32 -8.45 9.22
CA VAL A 324 11.28 -9.92 9.23
C VAL A 324 11.13 -10.51 7.83
N CYS A 325 10.16 -10.01 7.05
CA CYS A 325 9.90 -10.49 5.70
C CYS A 325 11.07 -10.17 4.75
N SER A 326 11.68 -9.00 4.90
CA SER A 326 12.88 -8.64 4.13
C SER A 326 14.08 -9.53 4.47
N ALA A 327 14.29 -9.86 5.76
CA ALA A 327 15.34 -10.79 6.16
C ALA A 327 15.10 -12.20 5.59
N ALA A 328 13.83 -12.61 5.43
CA ALA A 328 13.44 -13.85 4.78
C ALA A 328 13.52 -13.80 3.23
N GLY A 329 13.79 -12.63 2.64
CA GLY A 329 13.92 -12.46 1.19
C GLY A 329 12.58 -12.34 0.45
N ALA A 330 11.50 -11.90 1.12
CA ALA A 330 10.24 -11.61 0.46
C ALA A 330 10.29 -10.24 -0.24
N ALA A 331 9.69 -10.15 -1.44
CA ALA A 331 9.70 -8.94 -2.24
C ALA A 331 8.70 -7.90 -1.71
N TYR A 332 9.13 -6.65 -1.54
CA TYR A 332 8.21 -5.55 -1.30
C TYR A 332 7.70 -5.00 -2.63
N GLY A 333 6.38 -4.91 -2.79
CA GLY A 333 5.75 -4.42 -4.02
C GLY A 333 4.72 -3.32 -3.77
N PRO A 334 4.20 -2.64 -4.81
CA PRO A 334 3.34 -1.46 -4.67
C PRO A 334 2.09 -1.67 -3.80
N VAL A 335 1.49 -2.87 -3.80
CA VAL A 335 0.29 -3.21 -3.02
C VAL A 335 0.53 -3.16 -1.50
N HIS A 336 1.78 -3.34 -1.05
CA HIS A 336 2.13 -3.34 0.37
C HIS A 336 1.93 -1.97 1.04
N THR A 337 1.84 -0.90 0.24
CA THR A 337 1.56 0.46 0.71
C THR A 337 0.20 0.59 1.42
N ILE A 338 -0.71 -0.37 1.23
CA ILE A 338 -2.02 -0.44 1.90
C ILE A 338 -1.92 -1.09 3.29
N LEU A 339 -0.87 -1.86 3.59
CA LEU A 339 -0.72 -2.59 4.86
C LEU A 339 -0.88 -1.72 6.12
N PRO A 340 -0.29 -0.50 6.21
CA PRO A 340 -0.45 0.33 7.40
C PRO A 340 -1.91 0.61 7.75
N PHE A 341 -2.79 0.77 6.76
CA PHE A 341 -4.21 1.05 6.99
C PHE A 341 -4.95 -0.19 7.45
N LEU A 342 -4.68 -1.34 6.81
CA LEU A 342 -5.30 -2.61 7.15
C LEU A 342 -4.93 -3.01 8.59
N ILE A 343 -3.65 -2.93 8.94
CA ILE A 343 -3.17 -3.31 10.28
C ILE A 343 -3.60 -2.27 11.33
N LEU A 344 -3.74 -0.99 10.96
CA LEU A 344 -4.29 0.01 11.86
C LEU A 344 -5.74 -0.30 12.25
N GLY A 345 -6.58 -0.70 11.30
CA GLY A 345 -7.96 -1.10 11.59
C GLY A 345 -8.03 -2.25 12.59
N ILE A 346 -7.26 -3.31 12.35
CA ILE A 346 -7.18 -4.49 13.23
C ILE A 346 -6.61 -4.11 14.60
N GLY A 347 -5.51 -3.36 14.64
CA GLY A 347 -4.86 -2.97 15.89
C GLY A 347 -5.73 -2.07 16.77
N VAL A 348 -6.49 -1.14 16.18
CA VAL A 348 -7.40 -0.27 16.94
C VAL A 348 -8.53 -1.08 17.59
N ASP A 349 -9.04 -2.13 16.93
CA ASP A 349 -10.03 -3.04 17.53
C ASP A 349 -9.48 -3.71 18.80
N ASP A 350 -8.27 -4.26 18.75
CA ASP A 350 -7.60 -4.87 19.92
C ASP A 350 -7.47 -3.88 21.09
N MET A 351 -7.15 -2.62 20.80
CA MET A 351 -7.03 -1.56 21.80
C MET A 351 -8.36 -1.32 22.52
N PHE A 352 -9.47 -1.28 21.76
CA PHE A 352 -10.82 -1.15 22.32
C PHE A 352 -11.17 -2.33 23.21
N VAL A 353 -10.87 -3.56 22.77
CA VAL A 353 -11.15 -4.77 23.56
C VAL A 353 -10.41 -4.74 24.90
N ILE A 354 -9.12 -4.38 24.91
CA ILE A 354 -8.32 -4.29 26.16
C ILE A 354 -8.87 -3.23 27.12
N VAL A 355 -9.12 -2.02 26.63
CA VAL A 355 -9.60 -0.91 27.48
C VAL A 355 -11.00 -1.20 28.01
N THR A 356 -11.88 -1.75 27.15
CA THR A 356 -13.25 -2.10 27.53
C THR A 356 -13.29 -3.25 28.54
N ALA A 357 -12.46 -4.27 28.37
CA ALA A 357 -12.36 -5.38 29.34
C ALA A 357 -11.96 -4.88 30.72
N TRP A 358 -11.06 -3.90 30.81
CA TRP A 358 -10.71 -3.28 32.08
C TRP A 358 -11.86 -2.45 32.65
N ASN A 359 -12.49 -1.60 31.84
CA ASN A 359 -13.61 -0.76 32.28
C ASN A 359 -14.81 -1.60 32.76
N ASN A 360 -14.99 -2.80 32.22
CA ASN A 360 -16.09 -3.70 32.57
C ASN A 360 -15.79 -4.64 33.75
N LEU A 361 -14.66 -4.50 34.45
CA LEU A 361 -14.40 -5.23 35.69
C LEU A 361 -15.51 -4.97 36.72
N SER A 362 -15.98 -6.05 37.36
CA SER A 362 -17.04 -6.00 38.36
C SER A 362 -16.64 -5.21 39.61
N GLN A 363 -17.61 -4.77 40.41
CA GLN A 363 -17.32 -4.00 41.63
C GLN A 363 -16.44 -4.76 42.63
N GLU A 364 -16.54 -6.09 42.70
CA GLU A 364 -15.68 -6.90 43.57
C GLU A 364 -14.26 -7.00 43.01
N GLU A 365 -14.11 -7.17 41.69
CA GLU A 365 -12.79 -7.22 41.04
C GLU A 365 -12.06 -5.88 41.13
N ARG A 366 -12.78 -4.76 41.09
CA ARG A 366 -12.23 -3.40 41.28
C ARG A 366 -11.70 -3.14 42.70
N LYS A 367 -12.03 -3.98 43.69
CA LYS A 367 -11.46 -3.89 45.05
C LYS A 367 -10.13 -4.62 45.18
N LEU A 368 -9.76 -5.46 44.21
CA LEU A 368 -8.52 -6.23 44.23
C LEU A 368 -7.30 -5.33 44.03
N ASP A 369 -6.11 -5.85 44.31
CA ASP A 369 -4.86 -5.15 44.03
C ASP A 369 -4.74 -4.80 42.54
N ARG A 370 -4.11 -3.68 42.21
CA ARG A 370 -3.98 -3.17 40.84
C ARG A 370 -3.39 -4.21 39.88
N ARG A 371 -2.43 -5.01 40.36
CA ARG A 371 -1.82 -6.08 39.57
C ARG A 371 -2.80 -7.21 39.26
N GLN A 372 -3.72 -7.50 40.18
CA GLN A 372 -4.76 -8.51 39.98
C GLN A 372 -5.85 -8.00 39.04
N GLN A 373 -6.24 -6.72 39.15
CA GLN A 373 -7.15 -6.08 38.19
C GLN A 373 -6.58 -6.15 36.76
N ALA A 374 -5.29 -5.82 36.60
CA ALA A 374 -4.60 -5.93 35.33
C ALA A 374 -4.59 -7.35 34.77
N ALA A 375 -4.28 -8.32 35.63
CA ALA A 375 -4.27 -9.73 35.25
C ALA A 375 -5.65 -10.22 34.81
N LEU A 376 -6.73 -9.80 35.47
CA LEU A 376 -8.10 -10.15 35.09
C LEU A 376 -8.54 -9.49 33.78
N ALA A 377 -8.21 -8.20 33.59
CA ALA A 377 -8.51 -7.49 32.35
C ALA A 377 -7.82 -8.16 31.15
N LEU A 378 -6.52 -8.44 31.23
CA LEU A 378 -5.79 -9.09 30.15
C LEU A 378 -6.20 -10.55 29.97
N LYS A 379 -6.56 -11.25 31.04
CA LYS A 379 -7.11 -12.62 30.96
C LYS A 379 -8.32 -12.68 30.02
N HIS A 380 -9.28 -11.77 30.17
CA HIS A 380 -10.48 -11.76 29.33
C HIS A 380 -10.22 -11.19 27.93
N ALA A 381 -9.53 -10.04 27.85
CA ALA A 381 -9.24 -9.40 26.57
C ALA A 381 -8.31 -10.25 25.70
N GLY A 382 -7.22 -10.78 26.26
CA GLY A 382 -6.20 -11.54 25.54
C GLY A 382 -6.74 -12.82 24.91
N VAL A 383 -7.67 -13.51 25.57
CA VAL A 383 -8.34 -14.69 24.98
C VAL A 383 -9.15 -14.28 23.76
N SER A 384 -9.94 -13.21 23.84
CA SER A 384 -10.75 -12.70 22.71
C SER A 384 -9.85 -12.30 21.54
N ILE A 385 -8.81 -11.50 21.81
CA ILE A 385 -7.86 -10.99 20.81
C ILE A 385 -7.08 -12.14 20.16
N THR A 386 -6.72 -13.18 20.91
CA THR A 386 -6.03 -14.34 20.35
C THR A 386 -6.88 -15.03 19.29
N VAL A 387 -8.19 -15.14 19.52
CA VAL A 387 -9.10 -15.79 18.56
C VAL A 387 -9.19 -14.97 17.26
N THR A 388 -9.37 -13.65 17.35
CA THR A 388 -9.43 -12.77 16.17
C THR A 388 -8.09 -12.76 15.43
N SER A 389 -7.00 -12.45 16.12
CA SER A 389 -5.65 -12.39 15.54
C SER A 389 -5.21 -13.72 14.90
N MET A 390 -5.48 -14.86 15.54
CA MET A 390 -5.12 -16.16 14.98
C MET A 390 -5.97 -16.50 13.74
N THR A 391 -7.23 -16.09 13.73
CA THR A 391 -8.09 -16.25 12.55
C THR A 391 -7.57 -15.42 11.38
N ASP A 392 -7.18 -14.16 11.62
CA ASP A 392 -6.60 -13.28 10.60
C ASP A 392 -5.26 -13.80 10.08
N VAL A 393 -4.37 -14.25 10.96
CA VAL A 393 -3.07 -14.86 10.57
C VAL A 393 -3.30 -16.10 9.71
N VAL A 394 -4.27 -16.95 10.05
CA VAL A 394 -4.61 -18.12 9.23
C VAL A 394 -5.23 -17.70 7.89
N ALA A 395 -6.13 -16.72 7.88
CA ALA A 395 -6.75 -16.22 6.65
C ALA A 395 -5.71 -15.65 5.68
N PHE A 396 -4.82 -14.79 6.16
CA PHE A 396 -3.70 -14.29 5.36
C PHE A 396 -2.69 -15.40 5.01
N GLY A 397 -2.45 -16.35 5.91
CA GLY A 397 -1.61 -17.52 5.63
C GLY A 397 -2.16 -18.39 4.50
N VAL A 398 -3.48 -18.59 4.43
CA VAL A 398 -4.14 -19.24 3.29
C VAL A 398 -4.03 -18.36 2.05
N GLY A 399 -4.20 -17.04 2.18
CA GLY A 399 -3.99 -16.09 1.08
C GLY A 399 -2.59 -16.15 0.47
N ALA A 400 -1.55 -16.45 1.27
CA ALA A 400 -0.19 -16.63 0.81
C ALA A 400 0.01 -17.85 -0.10
N SER A 401 -0.97 -18.76 -0.20
CA SER A 401 -0.95 -19.88 -1.16
C SER A 401 -1.34 -19.48 -2.59
N THR A 402 -1.70 -18.22 -2.81
CA THR A 402 -2.01 -17.70 -4.15
C THR A 402 -0.83 -17.81 -5.11
N VAL A 403 -1.14 -18.05 -6.38
CA VAL A 403 -0.14 -18.17 -7.46
C VAL A 403 0.41 -16.83 -7.91
N LEU A 404 -0.27 -15.72 -7.59
CA LEU A 404 0.14 -14.36 -7.96
C LEU A 404 1.20 -13.83 -6.97
N PRO A 405 2.44 -13.57 -7.43
CA PRO A 405 3.55 -13.17 -6.57
C PRO A 405 3.27 -11.93 -5.70
N ALA A 406 2.65 -10.90 -6.28
CA ALA A 406 2.30 -9.67 -5.55
C ALA A 406 1.37 -9.94 -4.37
N LEU A 407 0.34 -10.76 -4.56
CA LEU A 407 -0.64 -11.09 -3.53
C LEU A 407 -0.06 -12.07 -2.50
N GLN A 408 0.76 -13.03 -2.94
CA GLN A 408 1.44 -13.94 -2.03
C GLN A 408 2.32 -13.16 -1.05
N SER A 409 3.18 -12.28 -1.55
CA SER A 409 4.04 -11.47 -0.69
C SER A 409 3.21 -10.57 0.23
N PHE A 410 2.19 -9.89 -0.31
CA PHE A 410 1.28 -9.06 0.48
C PHE A 410 0.66 -9.83 1.66
N CYS A 411 0.16 -11.04 1.41
CA CYS A 411 -0.43 -11.90 2.43
C CYS A 411 0.59 -12.35 3.49
N ILE A 412 1.84 -12.65 3.11
CA ILE A 412 2.91 -12.97 4.07
C ILE A 412 3.17 -11.77 4.98
N TYR A 413 3.35 -10.57 4.41
CA TYR A 413 3.56 -9.35 5.18
C TYR A 413 2.38 -9.04 6.09
N ALA A 414 1.13 -9.20 5.62
CA ALA A 414 -0.06 -9.01 6.42
C ALA A 414 -0.12 -9.99 7.60
N ALA A 415 0.11 -11.29 7.38
CA ALA A 415 0.10 -12.30 8.43
C ALA A 415 1.15 -12.01 9.52
N VAL A 416 2.38 -11.67 9.13
CA VAL A 416 3.44 -11.31 10.08
C VAL A 416 3.10 -10.00 10.81
N SER A 417 2.53 -9.02 10.12
CA SER A 417 2.13 -7.75 10.71
C SER A 417 1.02 -7.93 11.76
N VAL A 418 -0.01 -8.73 11.47
CA VAL A 418 -1.08 -9.04 12.42
C VAL A 418 -0.52 -9.78 13.64
N PHE A 419 0.35 -10.77 13.42
CA PHE A 419 1.00 -11.49 14.52
C PHE A 419 1.83 -10.56 15.41
N LEU A 420 2.62 -9.65 14.84
CA LEU A 420 3.38 -8.67 15.62
C LEU A 420 2.48 -7.63 16.29
N ALA A 421 1.40 -7.20 15.63
CA ALA A 421 0.41 -6.30 16.22
C ALA A 421 -0.21 -6.94 17.47
N PHE A 422 -0.60 -8.20 17.41
CA PHE A 422 -1.07 -8.98 18.56
C PHE A 422 -0.07 -8.98 19.73
N VAL A 423 1.20 -9.26 19.43
CA VAL A 423 2.27 -9.26 20.45
C VAL A 423 2.41 -7.88 21.08
N TYR A 424 2.45 -6.80 20.30
CA TYR A 424 2.56 -5.44 20.81
C TYR A 424 1.31 -4.97 21.57
N SER A 425 0.11 -5.36 21.13
CA SER A 425 -1.16 -5.09 21.82
C SER A 425 -1.16 -5.69 23.24
N CYS A 426 -0.74 -6.95 23.38
CA CYS A 426 -0.72 -7.64 24.67
C CYS A 426 0.45 -7.23 25.59
N THR A 427 1.48 -6.56 25.06
CA THR A 427 2.70 -6.21 25.81
C THR A 427 2.90 -4.71 25.93
N LEU A 428 3.32 -4.04 24.85
CA LEU A 428 3.63 -2.61 24.82
C LEU A 428 2.38 -1.77 25.11
N PHE A 429 1.29 -1.98 24.39
CA PHE A 429 0.06 -1.23 24.59
C PHE A 429 -0.53 -1.48 25.98
N PHE A 430 -0.63 -2.76 26.39
CA PHE A 430 -1.12 -3.11 27.72
C PHE A 430 -0.28 -2.51 28.86
N ALA A 431 1.05 -2.41 28.71
CA ALA A 431 1.93 -1.74 29.67
C ALA A 431 1.59 -0.25 29.80
N VAL A 432 1.34 0.44 28.68
CA VAL A 432 0.93 1.85 28.69
C VAL A 432 -0.45 2.02 29.31
N VAL A 433 -1.40 1.12 29.02
CA VAL A 433 -2.71 1.10 29.68
C VAL A 433 -2.56 0.97 31.20
N CYS A 434 -1.69 0.07 31.67
CA CYS A 434 -1.41 -0.08 33.10
C CYS A 434 -0.86 1.22 33.71
N LEU A 435 0.01 1.95 33.01
CA LEU A 435 0.53 3.26 33.46
C LEU A 435 -0.55 4.35 33.44
N ASP A 436 -1.42 4.35 32.44
CA ASP A 436 -2.54 5.29 32.35
C ASP A 436 -3.54 5.10 33.51
N PHE A 437 -3.81 3.86 33.90
CA PHE A 437 -4.64 3.60 35.08
C PHE A 437 -3.98 4.08 36.37
N GLN A 438 -2.65 3.93 36.51
CA GLN A 438 -1.92 4.51 37.65
C GLN A 438 -2.00 6.03 37.69
N ARG A 439 -1.94 6.68 36.51
CA ARG A 439 -2.13 8.12 36.36
C ARG A 439 -3.55 8.53 36.78
N TRP A 440 -4.55 7.76 36.36
CA TRP A 440 -5.96 8.01 36.64
C TRP A 440 -6.27 7.91 38.15
N GLU A 441 -5.79 6.86 38.83
CA GLU A 441 -5.88 6.71 40.29
C GLU A 441 -5.18 7.85 41.03
N GLY A 442 -4.07 8.37 40.48
CA GLY A 442 -3.33 9.50 41.03
C GLY A 442 -3.96 10.88 40.79
N SER A 443 -5.16 10.96 40.18
CA SER A 443 -5.86 12.19 39.80
C SER A 443 -5.01 13.15 38.95
N ARG A 444 -4.14 12.62 38.09
CA ARG A 444 -3.29 13.41 37.20
C ARG A 444 -3.96 13.70 35.87
N ASN A 445 -3.70 14.86 35.27
CA ASN A 445 -4.30 15.29 34.02
C ASN A 445 -3.86 14.41 32.83
N ALA A 446 -4.78 14.20 31.89
CA ALA A 446 -4.58 13.37 30.70
C ALA A 446 -3.74 14.04 29.59
N TYR A 447 -3.70 15.36 29.53
CA TYR A 447 -2.89 16.12 28.56
C TYR A 447 -1.49 16.41 29.10
N CYS A 448 -1.39 16.73 30.39
CA CYS A 448 -0.13 16.97 31.08
C CYS A 448 -0.03 16.07 32.31
N CYS A 449 0.73 14.97 32.21
CA CYS A 449 0.88 14.01 33.30
C CYS A 449 1.52 14.57 34.58
N CYS A 450 2.15 15.75 34.50
CA CYS A 450 2.78 16.42 35.65
C CYS A 450 1.78 17.23 36.49
N TYR A 451 0.61 17.56 35.95
CA TYR A 451 -0.41 18.33 36.65
C TYR A 451 -1.34 17.40 37.43
N LYS A 452 -1.35 17.51 38.76
CA LYS A 452 -2.27 16.79 39.64
C LYS A 452 -3.48 17.68 39.92
N HIS A 453 -4.69 17.18 39.64
CA HIS A 453 -5.92 17.86 40.03
C HIS A 453 -6.13 17.75 41.54
N ALA A 454 -6.79 18.76 42.11
CA ALA A 454 -7.13 18.76 43.54
C ALA A 454 -8.17 17.67 43.86
N GLU A 455 -8.20 17.20 45.12
CA GLU A 455 -9.05 16.07 45.56
C GLU A 455 -10.56 16.32 45.41
N ASP A 456 -10.96 17.58 45.25
CA ASP A 456 -12.33 18.04 45.04
C ASP A 456 -12.76 18.06 43.55
N TYR A 457 -11.89 17.70 42.61
CA TYR A 457 -12.25 17.61 41.19
C TYR A 457 -13.32 16.53 40.98
N ARG A 458 -14.56 16.98 40.73
CA ARG A 458 -15.65 16.11 40.30
C ARG A 458 -15.83 16.25 38.79
N PRO A 459 -15.64 15.16 38.01
CA PRO A 459 -15.98 15.19 36.60
C PRO A 459 -17.47 15.48 36.42
N THR A 460 -17.82 16.18 35.34
CA THR A 460 -19.21 16.49 34.99
C THR A 460 -20.04 15.21 34.85
N GLU A 461 -21.30 15.22 35.31
CA GLU A 461 -22.21 14.05 35.25
C GLU A 461 -22.41 13.51 33.82
N CYS A 462 -22.32 14.39 32.82
CA CYS A 462 -22.39 14.01 31.41
C CYS A 462 -21.20 13.12 30.99
N SER A 463 -20.00 13.41 31.49
CA SER A 463 -18.78 12.63 31.19
C SER A 463 -18.75 11.25 31.87
N GLN A 464 -19.58 11.02 32.89
CA GLN A 464 -19.63 9.74 33.62
C GLN A 464 -20.54 8.72 32.93
N LYS A 465 -21.35 9.16 31.96
CA LYS A 465 -22.29 8.31 31.23
C LYS A 465 -21.65 7.83 29.93
N ASP A 466 -21.55 6.52 29.76
CA ASP A 466 -21.26 5.93 28.46
C ASP A 466 -22.50 6.04 27.57
N HIS A 467 -22.54 7.10 26.75
CA HIS A 467 -23.65 7.38 25.85
C HIS A 467 -23.86 6.26 24.83
N LEU A 468 -22.80 5.57 24.41
CA LEU A 468 -22.88 4.47 23.45
C LEU A 468 -23.53 3.26 24.12
N GLN A 469 -23.07 2.89 25.32
CA GLN A 469 -23.67 1.78 26.07
C GLN A 469 -25.14 2.06 26.41
N LEU A 470 -25.49 3.30 26.79
CA LEU A 470 -26.86 3.73 27.04
C LEU A 470 -27.74 3.64 25.79
N PHE A 471 -27.24 4.06 24.63
CA PHE A 471 -27.94 3.92 23.36
C PHE A 471 -28.21 2.45 23.03
N PHE A 472 -27.19 1.59 23.16
CA PHE A 472 -27.33 0.16 22.89
C PHE A 472 -28.33 -0.51 23.83
N GLN A 473 -28.25 -0.23 25.13
CA GLN A 473 -29.13 -0.85 26.13
C GLN A 473 -30.57 -0.33 26.07
N LYS A 474 -30.79 0.96 25.81
CA LYS A 474 -32.13 1.58 25.90
C LYS A 474 -32.86 1.68 24.57
N ILE A 475 -32.16 1.79 23.45
CA ILE A 475 -32.76 2.06 22.15
C ILE A 475 -32.52 0.88 21.20
N TYR A 476 -31.26 0.55 20.93
CA TYR A 476 -30.91 -0.40 19.87
C TYR A 476 -31.29 -1.84 20.20
N ALA A 477 -30.81 -2.40 21.32
CA ALA A 477 -31.07 -3.80 21.67
C ALA A 477 -32.56 -4.08 21.91
N PRO A 478 -33.33 -3.24 22.63
CA PRO A 478 -34.76 -3.43 22.76
C PRO A 478 -35.50 -3.36 21.42
N GLY A 479 -35.11 -2.43 20.54
CA GLY A 479 -35.70 -2.30 19.20
C GLY A 479 -35.42 -3.50 18.30
N LEU A 480 -34.18 -3.96 18.26
CA LEU A 480 -33.74 -5.11 17.44
C LEU A 480 -34.35 -6.43 17.94
N LEU A 481 -34.44 -6.63 19.25
CA LEU A 481 -34.94 -7.86 19.86
C LEU A 481 -36.48 -7.92 19.90
N THR A 482 -37.19 -6.90 19.41
CA THR A 482 -38.65 -6.96 19.25
C THR A 482 -39.08 -8.03 18.24
N THR A 483 -40.32 -8.52 18.38
CA THR A 483 -40.92 -9.50 17.47
C THR A 483 -40.91 -9.08 15.99
N PRO A 484 -41.11 -7.79 15.61
CA PRO A 484 -40.86 -7.33 14.24
C PRO A 484 -39.37 -7.08 13.93
N GLY A 485 -38.56 -6.67 14.91
CA GLY A 485 -37.13 -6.38 14.71
C GLY A 485 -36.29 -7.59 14.31
N LYS A 486 -36.51 -8.75 14.94
CA LYS A 486 -35.80 -10.00 14.64
C LYS A 486 -35.94 -10.47 13.18
N PRO A 487 -37.15 -10.58 12.60
CA PRO A 487 -37.30 -10.99 11.20
C PRO A 487 -36.86 -9.91 10.21
N LEU A 488 -36.90 -8.62 10.56
CA LEU A 488 -36.35 -7.54 9.74
C LEU A 488 -34.81 -7.60 9.68
N ALA A 489 -34.17 -7.92 10.80
CA ALA A 489 -32.72 -8.13 10.85
C ALA A 489 -32.29 -9.42 10.11
N ALA A 490 -33.10 -10.48 10.19
CA ALA A 490 -32.83 -11.75 9.50
C ALA A 490 -33.09 -11.74 7.99
N LYS A 491 -33.78 -10.71 7.45
CA LYS A 491 -34.08 -10.57 6.02
C LYS A 491 -33.04 -9.78 5.22
N GLY A 492 -31.97 -9.32 5.87
CA GLY A 492 -30.92 -8.51 5.27
C GLY A 492 -29.71 -9.29 4.76
N GLU A 493 -29.74 -10.63 4.78
CA GLU A 493 -28.73 -11.51 4.16
C GLU A 493 -29.17 -11.98 2.76
#